data_AF-A0A6N7PGH5-F1
#
_entry.id   AF-A0A6N7PGH5-F1
#
_cell.length_a   1.000
_cell.length_b   1.000
_cell.length_c   1.000
_cell.angle_alpha   90.00
_cell.angle_beta   90.00
_cell.angle_gamma   90.00
#
_symmetry.space_group_name_H-M   'P 1'
#
loop_
_entity.id
_entity.type
_entity.pdbx_description
1 polymer ?
#
loop_
_entity_poly.entity_id
_entity_poly.type
_entity_poly.pdbx_seq_one_letter_code
_entity_poly.pdbx_strand_id
1 'polypeptide(L)' 'MHLHATVSIWQREHDGTYVAELDGYKLKLTWKPEAPGERRGFCWEAERDGKEAAKSDELFEEAEVAMAHAEHFAKQKAAS' A
#
# COMPACT_ATOMS: atom_id res chain seq x y z
N MET A 1 3.37 -19.21 -0.88
CA MET A 1 2.04 -18.58 -0.89
C MET A 1 2.17 -17.32 -1.72
N HIS A 2 1.53 -17.25 -2.90
CA HIS A 2 1.49 -16.02 -3.69
C HIS A 2 0.47 -15.08 -3.04
N LEU A 3 0.94 -14.00 -2.43
CA LEU A 3 0.09 -12.91 -1.95
C LEU A 3 -0.46 -12.20 -3.19
N HIS A 4 -1.76 -12.31 -3.42
CA HIS A 4 -2.44 -11.62 -4.51
C HIS A 4 -3.38 -10.59 -3.88
N ALA A 5 -3.22 -9.32 -4.25
CA ALA A 5 -4.09 -8.26 -3.79
C ALA A 5 -5.52 -8.53 -4.25
N THR A 6 -6.50 -8.17 -3.43
CA THR A 6 -7.89 -8.14 -3.86
C THR A 6 -8.08 -6.83 -4.65
N VAL A 7 -7.50 -6.77 -5.85
CA VAL A 7 -7.28 -5.57 -6.70
C VAL A 7 -8.54 -4.69 -6.82
N SER A 8 -9.73 -5.26 -6.69
CA SER A 8 -11.04 -4.60 -6.86
C SER A 8 -11.31 -3.38 -5.97
N ILE A 9 -10.63 -3.21 -4.82
CA ILE A 9 -10.88 -2.06 -3.92
C ILE A 9 -10.00 -0.85 -4.20
N TRP A 10 -8.93 -1.01 -4.99
CA TRP A 10 -7.97 0.05 -5.23
C TRP A 10 -8.46 1.01 -6.31
N GLN A 11 -8.55 2.28 -5.96
CA GLN A 11 -8.85 3.39 -6.86
C GLN A 11 -7.56 4.10 -7.21
N ARG A 12 -7.35 4.40 -8.49
CA ARG A 12 -6.22 5.21 -8.93
C ARG A 12 -6.60 6.68 -8.89
N GLU A 13 -5.82 7.48 -8.17
CA GLU A 13 -5.99 8.94 -8.12
C GLU A 13 -5.29 9.63 -9.30
N HIS A 14 -5.67 10.89 -9.55
CA HIS A 14 -5.17 11.69 -10.68
C HIS A 14 -3.67 11.98 -10.61
N ASP A 15 -3.06 11.90 -9.43
CA ASP A 15 -1.63 12.08 -9.18
C ASP A 15 -0.81 10.81 -9.44
N GLY A 16 -1.46 9.68 -9.73
CA GLY A 16 -0.81 8.38 -9.94
C GLY A 16 -0.66 7.54 -8.68
N THR A 17 -1.13 8.01 -7.53
CA THR A 17 -1.26 7.24 -6.29
C THR A 17 -2.43 6.26 -6.41
N TYR A 18 -2.35 5.11 -5.76
CA TYR A 18 -3.52 4.23 -5.59
C TYR A 18 -3.98 4.29 -4.14
N VAL A 19 -5.30 4.33 -3.93
CA VAL A 19 -5.90 4.38 -2.61
C VAL A 19 -6.97 3.30 -2.47
N ALA A 20 -7.07 2.72 -1.29
CA ALA A 20 -8.10 1.76 -0.95
C ALA A 20 -8.56 1.96 0.49
N GLU A 21 -9.80 1.63 0.79
CA GLU A 21 -10.29 1.58 2.16
C GLU A 21 -10.61 0.12 2.52
N LEU A 22 -10.03 -0.37 3.61
CA LEU A 22 -10.19 -1.75 4.06
C LEU A 22 -10.16 -1.80 5.59
N ASP A 23 -11.20 -2.40 6.19
CA ASP A 23 -11.31 -2.60 7.65
C ASP A 23 -11.09 -1.32 8.48
N GLY A 24 -11.52 -0.17 7.97
CA GLY A 24 -11.34 1.14 8.61
C GLY A 24 -9.94 1.75 8.45
N TYR A 25 -9.05 1.08 7.71
CA TYR A 25 -7.78 1.65 7.27
C TYR A 25 -7.92 2.24 5.86
N LYS A 26 -7.37 3.44 5.68
CA LYS A 26 -7.10 4.04 4.38
C LYS A 26 -5.70 3.65 3.94
N LEU A 27 -5.62 2.76 2.96
CA LEU A 27 -4.38 2.33 2.34
C LEU A 27 -4.04 3.27 1.18
N LYS A 28 -2.77 3.65 1.08
CA LYS A 28 -2.22 4.45 0.00
C LYS A 28 -1.03 3.72 -0.58
N LEU A 29 -0.87 3.78 -1.89
CA LEU A 29 0.23 3.20 -2.62
C LEU A 29 0.85 4.28 -3.50
N THR A 30 2.14 4.52 -3.27
CA THR A 30 2.88 5.58 -3.93
C THR A 30 4.00 4.96 -4.75
N TRP A 31 4.09 5.33 -6.03
CA TRP A 31 5.24 5.00 -6.86
C TRP A 31 6.39 5.96 -6.56
N LYS A 32 7.54 5.41 -6.18
CA LYS A 32 8.79 6.15 -6.05
C LYS A 32 9.65 5.93 -7.30
N PRO A 33 9.94 7.00 -8.06
CA PRO A 33 10.87 6.91 -9.19
C PRO A 33 12.29 6.66 -8.71
N GLU A 34 13.16 6.20 -9.62
CA GLU A 34 14.58 6.02 -9.34
C GLU A 34 15.23 7.37 -9.05
N ALA A 35 15.98 7.47 -7.95
CA ALA A 35 16.77 8.64 -7.59
C ALA A 35 18.21 8.22 -7.23
N PRO A 36 19.20 9.13 -7.30
CA PRO A 36 20.59 8.78 -6.99
C PRO A 36 20.71 8.28 -5.54
N GLY A 37 20.95 6.97 -5.38
CA GLY A 37 21.05 6.30 -4.07
C GLY A 37 19.76 5.65 -3.56
N GLU A 38 18.64 5.77 -4.29
CA GLU A 38 17.36 5.15 -3.95
C GLU A 38 16.88 4.24 -5.09
N ARG A 39 16.38 3.05 -4.74
CA ARG A 39 15.80 2.12 -5.71
C ARG A 39 14.40 2.61 -6.12
N ARG A 40 14.01 2.37 -7.37
CA ARG A 40 12.60 2.56 -7.78
C ARG A 40 11.70 1.49 -7.18
N GLY A 41 10.44 1.83 -6.95
CA GLY A 41 9.43 0.87 -6.54
C GLY A 41 8.19 1.51 -5.94
N PHE A 42 7.24 0.68 -5.58
CA PHE A 42 6.03 1.03 -4.88
C PHE A 42 6.24 0.88 -3.37
N CYS A 43 5.83 1.88 -2.61
CA CYS A 43 5.64 1.77 -1.17
C CYS A 43 4.16 1.89 -0.83
N TRP A 44 3.77 1.26 0.28
CA TRP A 44 2.41 1.39 0.80
C TRP A 44 2.40 2.06 2.17
N GLU A 45 1.31 2.75 2.45
CA GLU A 45 1.05 3.42 3.72
C GLU A 45 -0.37 3.07 4.17
N ALA A 46 -0.55 2.81 5.44
CA ALA A 46 -1.84 2.56 6.06
C ALA A 46 -2.13 3.66 7.08
N GLU A 47 -3.25 4.32 6.90
CA GLU A 47 -3.75 5.39 7.77
C GLU A 47 -5.04 4.92 8.45
N ARG A 48 -5.24 5.27 9.72
CA ARG A 48 -6.49 5.02 10.45
C ARG A 48 -6.85 6.26 11.25
N ASP A 49 -8.11 6.67 11.21
CA ASP A 49 -8.61 7.87 11.91
C ASP A 49 -7.76 9.14 11.62
N GLY A 50 -7.29 9.30 10.38
CA GLY A 50 -6.46 10.45 9.97
C GLY A 50 -5.00 10.40 10.45
N LYS A 51 -4.55 9.28 11.02
CA LYS A 51 -3.19 9.10 11.53
C LYS A 51 -2.48 7.94 10.81
N GLU A 52 -1.19 8.14 10.51
CA GLU A 52 -0.34 7.06 10.01
C GLU A 52 -0.32 5.92 11.03
N ALA A 53 -0.82 4.75 10.63
CA ALA A 53 -0.82 3.54 11.43
C ALA A 53 0.40 2.67 11.11
N ALA A 54 0.80 2.62 9.85
CA ALA A 54 2.02 1.97 9.38
C ALA A 54 2.41 2.45 7.98
N LYS A 55 3.67 2.20 7.61
CA LYS A 55 4.20 2.39 6.26
C LYS A 55 5.21 1.29 5.93
N SER A 56 5.43 1.03 4.65
CA SER A 56 6.48 0.13 4.20
C SER A 56 7.82 0.87 4.07
N ASP A 57 8.85 0.35 4.74
CA ASP A 57 10.24 0.76 4.48
C ASP A 57 10.81 0.07 3.23
N GLU A 58 10.18 -1.03 2.81
CA GLU A 58 10.54 -1.78 1.60
C GLU A 58 9.84 -1.19 0.36
N LEU A 59 10.58 -1.19 -0.75
CA LEU A 59 10.08 -0.82 -2.08
C LEU A 59 9.87 -2.08 -2.90
N PHE A 60 8.64 -2.26 -3.38
CA PHE A 60 8.26 -3.39 -4.20
C PHE A 60 8.30 -3.00 -5.68
N GLU A 61 8.83 -3.87 -6.54
CA GLU A 61 8.88 -3.55 -7.98
C GLU A 61 7.47 -3.58 -8.61
N GLU A 62 6.56 -4.35 -8.04
CA GLU A 62 5.20 -4.56 -8.55
C GLU A 62 4.15 -3.93 -7.63
N ALA A 63 3.24 -3.15 -8.22
CA ALA A 63 2.16 -2.49 -7.49
C ALA A 63 1.26 -3.51 -6.79
N GLU A 64 0.92 -4.62 -7.46
CA GLU A 64 0.07 -5.67 -6.90
C GLU A 64 0.66 -6.31 -5.64
N VAL A 65 1.99 -6.48 -5.60
CA VAL A 65 2.67 -7.02 -4.41
C VAL A 65 2.57 -6.02 -3.26
N ALA A 66 2.86 -4.75 -3.51
CA ALA A 66 2.75 -3.73 -2.47
C ALA A 66 1.30 -3.58 -1.96
N MET A 67 0.31 -3.62 -2.86
CA MET A 67 -1.11 -3.63 -2.50
C MET A 67 -1.46 -4.83 -1.62
N ALA A 68 -0.99 -6.03 -1.98
CA ALA A 68 -1.26 -7.25 -1.23
C ALA A 68 -0.67 -7.17 0.19
N HIS A 69 0.52 -6.60 0.34
CA HIS A 69 1.14 -6.36 1.65
C HIS A 69 0.34 -5.35 2.49
N ALA A 70 -0.13 -4.25 1.90
CA ALA A 70 -0.96 -3.27 2.58
C ALA A 70 -2.30 -3.88 3.05
N GLU A 71 -2.96 -4.65 2.18
CA GLU A 71 -4.19 -5.36 2.52
C GLU A 71 -3.96 -6.39 3.63
N HIS A 72 -2.84 -7.13 3.57
CA HIS A 72 -2.50 -8.11 4.58
C HIS A 72 -2.29 -7.46 5.95
N PHE A 73 -1.61 -6.30 5.99
CA PHE A 73 -1.45 -5.52 7.21
C PHE A 73 -2.81 -5.11 7.80
N ALA A 74 -3.69 -4.51 6.99
CA ALA A 74 -5.01 -4.09 7.45
C ALA A 74 -5.83 -5.27 8.01
N LYS A 75 -5.86 -6.40 7.29
CA LYS A 75 -6.58 -7.61 7.72
C LYS A 75 -6.01 -8.18 9.02
N GLN A 76 -4.69 -8.25 9.18
CA GLN A 76 -4.08 -8.72 10.42
C GLN A 76 -4.39 -7.80 11.61
N LYS A 77 -4.31 -6.48 11.42
CA LYS A 77 -4.57 -5.49 12.48
C LYS A 77 -6.04 -5.34 12.83
N ALA A 78 -6.95 -5.63 11.90
CA ALA A 78 -8.38 -5.68 12.18
C ALA A 78 -8.78 -6.93 12.97
N ALA A 79 -8.03 -8.03 12.83
CA ALA A 79 -8.25 -9.28 13.55
C ALA A 79 -7.61 -9.33 14.95
N SER A 80 -6.83 -8.30 15.33
CA SER A 80 -6.15 -8.17 16.63
C SER A 80 -6.90 -7.23 17.56
#